data_AF-A0A535DHU2-F1
#
_entry.id   AF-A0A535DHU2-F1
#
_cell.length_a   1.000
_cell.length_b   1.000
_cell.length_c   1.000
_cell.angle_alpha   90.00
_cell.angle_beta   90.00
_cell.angle_gamma   90.00
#
_symmetry.space_group_name_H-M   'P 1'
#
loop_
_entity.id
_entity.type
_entity.pdbx_description
1 polymer ?
#
loop_
_entity_poly.entity_id
_entity_poly.type
_entity_poly.pdbx_seq_one_letter_code
_entity_poly.pdbx_strand_id
1 'polypeptide(L)'
;MSSPSNDKPTLVVFLGGGGTGEMERVVYGARWAASLDSIETALSTGAFKDAVLATDDPALRTDTPGVIIDADPGPFHFGRRLAGVIRRHHLSLVFYLGGGSVPLLAAGEFEQIARALAGGSAVTNNIYSTDLAAFPIREPTVGVVEVVFRDNSLSKALAEGTAMAFESLPRTPATQMDIDGPTDIAVLALSGLGGRRLQAYLQTVTLDLARYRRLLPLFTDTSAQIVVAGRVGSHAWQYLERETACRVRLFAEERGMEAEGRAETGEARALLGFFLHEVGPKRFFAAMTELGDAALVDTRVLLAHEGIAASREDRFLSDTGRWREISEPWLREFTHAATEAPIPVLLGGHSLMSGGLMLLNEHAWSEKDAGLI
;
A
#
# COMPACT_ATOMS: atom_id res chain seq x y z
N MET A 1 -34.84 13.20 13.45
CA MET A 1 -33.75 12.28 13.86
C MET A 1 -34.26 10.87 13.64
N SER A 2 -33.89 10.28 12.51
CA SER A 2 -34.26 8.90 12.16
C SER A 2 -33.56 7.96 13.13
N SER A 3 -34.26 6.96 13.67
CA SER A 3 -33.63 5.88 14.45
C SER A 3 -32.46 5.27 13.65
N PRO A 4 -31.35 4.90 14.30
CA PRO A 4 -30.27 4.19 13.61
C PRO A 4 -30.87 2.93 12.97
N SER A 5 -30.65 2.76 11.66
CA SER A 5 -31.05 1.53 10.98
C SER A 5 -30.30 0.37 11.62
N ASN A 6 -30.96 -0.76 11.84
CA ASN A 6 -30.31 -1.99 12.27
C ASN A 6 -29.57 -2.69 11.11
N ASP A 7 -29.28 -1.93 10.04
CA ASP A 7 -28.61 -2.41 8.85
C ASP A 7 -27.12 -2.53 9.15
N LYS A 8 -26.58 -3.73 8.93
CA LYS A 8 -25.14 -3.98 9.01
C LYS A 8 -24.51 -3.75 7.64
N PRO A 9 -23.33 -3.14 7.55
CA PRO A 9 -22.60 -3.00 6.30
C PRO A 9 -22.20 -4.35 5.70
N THR A 10 -22.07 -4.33 4.37
CA THR A 10 -21.39 -5.37 3.61
C THR A 10 -19.96 -4.91 3.32
N LEU A 11 -19.00 -5.78 3.62
CA LEU A 11 -17.60 -5.58 3.24
C LEU A 11 -17.44 -5.93 1.76
N VAL A 12 -16.88 -5.03 0.96
CA VAL A 12 -16.61 -5.23 -0.47
C VAL A 12 -15.11 -5.12 -0.68
N VAL A 13 -14.47 -6.22 -1.05
CA VAL A 13 -13.03 -6.28 -1.32
C VAL A 13 -12.78 -6.49 -2.79
N PHE A 14 -11.93 -5.67 -3.41
CA PHE A 14 -11.56 -5.80 -4.82
C PHE A 14 -10.17 -6.40 -4.96
N LEU A 15 -10.08 -7.62 -5.49
CA LEU A 15 -8.83 -8.33 -5.71
C LEU A 15 -8.70 -8.77 -7.16
N GLY A 16 -7.75 -8.20 -7.90
CA GLY A 16 -7.45 -8.62 -9.27
C GLY A 16 -6.09 -8.14 -9.75
N GLY A 17 -5.81 -8.37 -11.03
CA GLY A 17 -4.58 -7.89 -11.67
C GLY A 17 -3.32 -8.62 -11.20
N GLY A 18 -3.41 -9.93 -10.95
CA GLY A 18 -2.31 -10.74 -10.39
C GLY A 18 -1.04 -10.84 -11.24
N GLY A 19 -1.11 -10.52 -12.53
CA GLY A 19 0.05 -10.59 -13.44
C GLY A 19 0.52 -12.02 -13.74
N THR A 20 1.64 -12.12 -14.45
CA THR A 20 2.22 -13.40 -14.89
C THR A 20 3.70 -13.56 -14.53
N GLY A 21 4.32 -12.53 -13.97
CA GLY A 21 5.65 -12.57 -13.39
C GLY A 21 5.72 -13.40 -12.11
N GLU A 22 6.93 -13.78 -11.71
CA GLU A 22 7.15 -14.53 -10.48
C GLU A 22 6.83 -13.67 -9.26
N MET A 23 7.40 -12.47 -9.20
CA MET A 23 7.17 -11.56 -8.08
C MET A 23 5.75 -10.98 -8.10
N GLU A 24 5.17 -10.77 -9.28
CA GLU A 24 3.75 -10.42 -9.40
C GLU A 24 2.84 -11.47 -8.72
N ARG A 25 3.10 -12.76 -8.94
CA ARG A 25 2.35 -13.85 -8.27
C ARG A 25 2.59 -13.88 -6.76
N VAL A 26 3.81 -13.59 -6.30
CA VAL A 26 4.13 -13.49 -4.87
C VAL A 26 3.31 -12.38 -4.21
N VAL A 27 3.26 -11.20 -4.83
CA VAL A 27 2.44 -10.07 -4.35
C VAL A 27 0.96 -10.41 -4.38
N TYR A 28 0.47 -11.03 -5.46
CA TYR A 28 -0.93 -11.42 -5.54
C TYR A 28 -1.32 -12.44 -4.45
N GLY A 29 -0.47 -13.42 -4.17
CA GLY A 29 -0.72 -14.40 -3.10
C GLY A 29 -0.78 -13.75 -1.71
N ALA A 30 0.07 -12.76 -1.43
CA ALA A 30 0.02 -12.01 -0.19
C ALA A 30 -1.26 -11.15 -0.09
N ARG A 31 -1.65 -10.46 -1.16
CA ARG A 31 -2.91 -9.70 -1.23
C ARG A 31 -4.14 -10.60 -1.02
N TRP A 32 -4.13 -11.79 -1.62
CA TRP A 32 -5.18 -12.78 -1.42
C TRP A 32 -5.30 -13.19 0.05
N ALA A 33 -4.19 -13.61 0.66
CA ALA A 33 -4.16 -14.04 2.04
C ALA A 33 -4.60 -12.93 3.01
N ALA A 34 -4.08 -11.71 2.81
CA ALA A 34 -4.45 -10.53 3.58
C ALA A 34 -5.94 -10.16 3.41
N SER A 35 -6.48 -10.25 2.19
CA SER A 35 -7.90 -9.97 1.94
C SER A 35 -8.81 -10.92 2.72
N LEU A 36 -8.47 -12.21 2.77
CA LEU A 36 -9.22 -13.18 3.57
C LEU A 36 -9.09 -12.91 5.07
N ASP A 37 -7.91 -12.56 5.57
CA ASP A 37 -7.71 -12.20 6.97
C ASP A 37 -8.54 -10.96 7.35
N SER A 38 -8.57 -9.92 6.50
CA SER A 38 -9.39 -8.72 6.70
C SER A 38 -10.89 -9.05 6.72
N ILE A 39 -11.34 -9.93 5.81
CA ILE A 39 -12.73 -10.39 5.78
C ILE A 39 -13.08 -11.18 7.04
N GLU A 40 -12.25 -12.15 7.44
CA GLU A 40 -12.48 -12.95 8.65
C GLU A 40 -12.50 -12.06 9.90
N THR A 41 -11.55 -11.13 10.00
CA THR A 41 -11.47 -10.16 11.10
C THR A 41 -12.75 -9.32 11.16
N ALA A 42 -13.16 -8.71 10.04
CA ALA A 42 -14.37 -7.91 9.97
C ALA A 42 -15.63 -8.73 10.34
N LEU A 43 -15.83 -9.91 9.75
CA LEU A 43 -17.00 -10.76 10.03
C LEU A 43 -17.04 -11.25 11.48
N SER A 44 -15.88 -11.53 12.09
CA SER A 44 -15.80 -11.99 13.49
C SER A 44 -16.30 -10.96 14.51
N THR A 45 -16.33 -9.67 14.14
CA THR A 45 -16.88 -8.60 15.00
C THR A 45 -18.39 -8.71 15.17
N GLY A 46 -19.08 -9.40 14.25
CA GLY A 46 -20.54 -9.38 14.16
C GLY A 46 -21.13 -8.04 13.70
N ALA A 47 -20.31 -7.03 13.38
CA ALA A 47 -20.76 -5.72 12.90
C ALA A 47 -21.10 -5.72 11.41
N PHE A 48 -20.65 -6.72 10.66
CA PHE A 48 -20.89 -6.86 9.21
C PHE A 48 -21.94 -7.94 8.94
N LYS A 49 -22.70 -7.77 7.86
CA LYS A 49 -23.69 -8.75 7.42
C LYS A 49 -23.03 -9.93 6.71
N ASP A 50 -22.22 -9.60 5.72
CA ASP A 50 -21.55 -10.50 4.78
C ASP A 50 -20.38 -9.75 4.11
N ALA A 51 -19.61 -10.47 3.30
CA ALA A 51 -18.55 -9.91 2.47
C ALA A 51 -18.72 -10.32 1.01
N VAL A 52 -18.45 -9.39 0.09
CA VAL A 52 -18.32 -9.64 -1.35
C VAL A 52 -16.87 -9.45 -1.74
N LEU A 53 -16.27 -10.49 -2.30
CA LEU A 53 -14.92 -10.47 -2.83
C LEU A 53 -15.00 -10.46 -4.35
N ALA A 54 -14.82 -9.28 -4.92
CA ALA A 54 -14.87 -9.05 -6.36
C ALA A 54 -13.51 -9.32 -6.99
N THR A 55 -13.48 -10.18 -8.02
CA THR A 55 -12.23 -10.59 -8.66
C THR A 55 -12.35 -10.77 -10.18
N ASP A 56 -11.22 -10.68 -10.87
CA ASP A 56 -11.07 -11.02 -12.29
C ASP A 56 -10.74 -12.51 -12.52
N ASP A 57 -10.45 -13.27 -11.46
CA ASP A 57 -10.14 -14.70 -11.54
C ASP A 57 -11.41 -15.56 -11.34
N PRO A 58 -11.95 -16.18 -12.42
CA PRO A 58 -13.13 -17.03 -12.33
C PRO A 58 -12.87 -18.38 -11.65
N ALA A 59 -11.61 -18.75 -11.42
CA ALA A 59 -11.22 -19.99 -10.75
C ALA A 59 -11.02 -19.82 -9.24
N LEU A 60 -10.95 -18.58 -8.74
CA LEU A 60 -10.73 -18.28 -7.34
C LEU A 60 -11.90 -18.76 -6.46
N ARG A 61 -11.60 -19.53 -5.42
CA ARG A 61 -12.57 -20.10 -4.47
C ARG A 61 -12.09 -19.90 -3.04
N THR A 62 -13.04 -19.83 -2.11
CA THR A 62 -12.77 -19.80 -0.66
C THR A 62 -13.88 -20.51 0.08
N ASP A 63 -13.51 -21.22 1.15
CA ASP A 63 -14.46 -21.86 2.08
C ASP A 63 -14.76 -20.96 3.28
N THR A 64 -14.35 -19.69 3.22
CA THR A 64 -14.55 -18.72 4.31
C THR A 64 -16.05 -18.41 4.46
N PRO A 65 -16.67 -18.67 5.62
CA PRO A 65 -18.10 -18.42 5.82
C PRO A 65 -18.45 -16.94 5.65
N GLY A 66 -19.61 -16.66 5.05
CA GLY A 66 -20.10 -15.30 4.85
C GLY A 66 -19.44 -14.53 3.70
N VAL A 67 -18.61 -15.19 2.89
CA VAL A 67 -17.95 -14.59 1.72
C VAL A 67 -18.61 -15.03 0.43
N ILE A 68 -18.98 -14.06 -0.40
CA ILE A 68 -19.50 -14.26 -1.74
C ILE A 68 -18.40 -13.87 -2.73
N ILE A 69 -17.94 -14.83 -3.55
CA ILE A 69 -17.05 -14.51 -4.68
C ILE A 69 -17.90 -13.97 -5.82
N ASP A 70 -17.65 -12.73 -6.22
CA ASP A 70 -18.24 -12.13 -7.41
C ASP A 70 -17.14 -12.03 -8.49
N ALA A 71 -17.10 -13.02 -9.38
CA ALA A 71 -16.09 -13.06 -10.44
C ALA A 71 -16.60 -12.34 -11.70
N ASP A 72 -15.74 -11.50 -12.30
CA ASP A 72 -15.99 -10.84 -13.58
C ASP A 72 -14.68 -10.73 -14.37
N PRO A 73 -14.43 -11.63 -15.34
CA PRO A 73 -13.23 -11.61 -16.17
C PRO A 73 -13.30 -10.57 -17.31
N GLY A 74 -14.36 -9.76 -17.38
CA GLY A 74 -14.53 -8.74 -18.41
C GLY A 74 -13.59 -7.55 -18.29
N PRO A 75 -13.67 -6.58 -19.22
CA PRO A 75 -12.88 -5.35 -19.15
C PRO A 75 -13.09 -4.61 -17.83
N PHE A 76 -12.00 -4.29 -17.13
CA PHE A 76 -12.08 -3.67 -15.81
C PHE A 76 -12.28 -2.16 -15.91
N HIS A 77 -13.30 -1.67 -15.21
CA HIS A 77 -13.49 -0.26 -14.88
C HIS A 77 -14.00 -0.20 -13.44
N PHE A 78 -13.21 0.40 -12.54
CA PHE A 78 -13.46 0.35 -11.10
C PHE A 78 -14.89 0.75 -10.72
N GLY A 79 -15.32 1.95 -11.12
CA GLY A 79 -16.63 2.51 -10.76
C GLY A 79 -17.81 1.67 -11.24
N ARG A 80 -17.81 1.28 -12.52
CA ARG A 80 -18.83 0.38 -13.09
C ARG A 80 -18.86 -0.96 -12.37
N ARG A 81 -17.70 -1.52 -12.01
CA ARG A 81 -17.61 -2.78 -11.29
C ARG A 81 -18.22 -2.65 -9.89
N LEU A 82 -17.87 -1.60 -9.14
CA LEU A 82 -18.39 -1.36 -7.79
C LEU A 82 -19.89 -1.03 -7.80
N ALA A 83 -20.35 -0.18 -8.72
CA ALA A 83 -21.77 0.09 -8.93
C ALA A 83 -22.56 -1.18 -9.29
N GLY A 84 -21.97 -2.07 -10.11
CA GLY A 84 -22.53 -3.38 -10.43
C GLY A 84 -22.67 -4.28 -9.21
N VAL A 85 -21.64 -4.36 -8.35
CA VAL A 85 -21.68 -5.09 -7.07
C VAL A 85 -22.78 -4.53 -6.16
N ILE A 86 -22.84 -3.21 -6.00
CA ILE A 86 -23.85 -2.53 -5.17
C ILE A 86 -25.27 -2.89 -5.63
N ARG A 87 -25.54 -2.81 -6.94
CA ARG A 87 -26.87 -3.11 -7.51
C ARG A 87 -27.22 -4.59 -7.39
N ARG A 88 -26.29 -5.49 -7.70
CA ARG A 88 -26.51 -6.94 -7.74
C ARG A 88 -26.75 -7.54 -6.36
N HIS A 89 -26.03 -7.05 -5.35
CA HIS A 89 -26.15 -7.52 -3.97
C HIS A 89 -27.06 -6.65 -3.11
N HIS A 90 -27.71 -5.65 -3.70
CA HIS A 90 -28.66 -4.73 -3.04
C HIS A 90 -28.07 -4.07 -1.79
N LEU A 91 -26.85 -3.53 -1.91
CA LEU A 91 -26.12 -2.97 -0.77
C LEU A 91 -26.68 -1.60 -0.35
N SER A 92 -26.97 -1.43 0.94
CA SER A 92 -27.40 -0.15 1.54
C SER A 92 -26.27 0.58 2.26
N LEU A 93 -25.30 -0.16 2.80
CA LEU A 93 -24.12 0.34 3.51
C LEU A 93 -22.90 -0.40 2.97
N VAL A 94 -21.95 0.32 2.36
CA VAL A 94 -20.77 -0.26 1.73
C VAL A 94 -19.54 0.06 2.55
N PHE A 95 -18.77 -0.97 2.89
CA PHE A 95 -17.40 -0.84 3.36
C PHE A 95 -16.48 -1.39 2.28
N TYR A 96 -15.82 -0.52 1.53
CA TYR A 96 -14.91 -0.89 0.46
C TYR A 96 -13.46 -1.01 0.94
N LEU A 97 -12.76 -2.04 0.44
CA LEU A 97 -11.31 -2.23 0.56
C LEU A 97 -10.68 -2.61 -0.78
N GLY A 98 -9.50 -2.06 -1.06
CA GLY A 98 -8.56 -2.64 -2.02
C GLY A 98 -8.01 -3.98 -1.52
N GLY A 99 -7.77 -4.92 -2.43
CA GLY A 99 -7.22 -6.23 -2.09
C GLY A 99 -5.77 -6.12 -1.62
N GLY A 100 -5.53 -6.44 -0.36
CA GLY A 100 -4.24 -6.26 0.32
C GLY A 100 -4.03 -4.86 0.92
N SER A 101 -5.05 -4.01 0.90
CA SER A 101 -5.02 -2.73 1.59
C SER A 101 -5.28 -2.90 3.09
N VAL A 102 -4.66 -2.03 3.91
CA VAL A 102 -4.81 -1.97 5.38
C VAL A 102 -4.78 -3.36 6.06
N PRO A 103 -3.80 -4.24 5.77
CA PRO A 103 -3.80 -5.64 6.23
C PRO A 103 -3.60 -5.80 7.74
N LEU A 104 -3.41 -4.69 8.45
CA LEU A 104 -3.14 -4.61 9.89
C LEU A 104 -4.32 -4.00 10.67
N LEU A 105 -5.42 -3.65 10.00
CA LEU A 105 -6.59 -3.07 10.64
C LEU A 105 -7.21 -4.07 11.63
N ALA A 106 -7.33 -3.69 12.89
CA ALA A 106 -7.79 -4.58 13.95
C ALA A 106 -9.31 -4.72 13.98
N ALA A 107 -9.81 -5.79 14.62
CA ALA A 107 -11.24 -6.05 14.81
C ALA A 107 -12.00 -4.85 15.44
N GLY A 108 -11.39 -4.18 16.43
CA GLY A 108 -11.98 -3.00 17.06
C GLY A 108 -12.12 -1.79 16.12
N GLU A 109 -11.17 -1.61 15.19
CA GLU A 109 -11.20 -0.55 14.18
C GLU A 109 -12.27 -0.85 13.13
N PHE A 110 -12.35 -2.10 12.64
CA PHE A 110 -13.45 -2.56 11.79
C PHE A 110 -14.83 -2.31 12.44
N GLU A 111 -14.98 -2.66 13.72
CA GLU A 111 -16.23 -2.46 14.46
C GLU A 111 -16.55 -0.96 14.63
N GLN A 112 -15.56 -0.12 14.91
CA GLN A 112 -15.73 1.33 15.05
C GLN A 112 -16.21 1.96 13.74
N ILE A 113 -15.56 1.64 12.63
CA ILE A 113 -15.92 2.18 11.31
C ILE A 113 -17.30 1.68 10.89
N ALA A 114 -17.61 0.39 11.10
CA ALA A 114 -18.93 -0.17 10.82
C ALA A 114 -20.05 0.51 11.63
N ARG A 115 -19.81 0.78 12.92
CA ARG A 115 -20.75 1.53 13.76
C ARG A 115 -20.94 2.97 13.27
N ALA A 116 -19.86 3.65 12.90
CA ALA A 116 -19.95 5.01 12.34
C ALA A 116 -20.78 5.01 11.04
N LEU A 117 -20.55 4.03 10.16
CA LEU A 117 -21.29 3.85 8.92
C LEU A 117 -22.79 3.57 9.17
N ALA A 118 -23.12 2.68 10.09
CA ALA A 118 -24.52 2.43 10.49
C ALA A 118 -25.19 3.68 11.11
N GLY A 119 -24.41 4.55 11.73
CA GLY A 119 -24.83 5.88 12.20
C GLY A 119 -25.02 6.92 11.09
N GLY A 120 -24.67 6.59 9.84
CA GLY A 120 -24.80 7.46 8.67
C GLY A 120 -23.53 8.25 8.30
N SER A 121 -22.40 8.02 8.96
CA SER A 121 -21.13 8.66 8.65
C SER A 121 -20.43 8.00 7.45
N ALA A 122 -19.69 8.80 6.68
CA ALA A 122 -18.76 8.29 5.69
C ALA A 122 -17.33 8.38 6.23
N VAL A 123 -16.52 7.33 6.04
CA VAL A 123 -15.16 7.20 6.60
C VAL A 123 -14.20 6.74 5.51
N THR A 124 -12.97 7.24 5.50
CA THR A 124 -11.91 6.78 4.59
C THR A 124 -10.55 6.80 5.27
N ASN A 125 -9.59 5.99 4.82
CA ASN A 125 -8.21 6.13 5.25
C ASN A 125 -7.54 7.39 4.67
N ASN A 126 -7.95 7.82 3.47
CA ASN A 126 -7.43 9.03 2.84
C ASN A 126 -8.36 9.53 1.72
N ILE A 127 -8.90 10.74 1.90
CA ILE A 127 -9.83 11.36 0.94
C ILE A 127 -9.24 11.53 -0.47
N TYR A 128 -7.92 11.69 -0.59
CA TYR A 128 -7.23 11.93 -1.87
C TYR A 128 -6.62 10.68 -2.51
N SER A 129 -6.62 9.56 -1.80
CA SER A 129 -6.16 8.25 -2.30
C SER A 129 -6.83 7.17 -1.49
N THR A 130 -7.98 6.71 -1.95
CA THR A 130 -8.82 5.75 -1.24
C THR A 130 -8.33 4.32 -1.39
N ASP A 131 -7.94 3.71 -0.26
CA ASP A 131 -7.71 2.27 -0.15
C ASP A 131 -8.80 1.60 0.73
N LEU A 132 -9.40 2.40 1.61
CA LEU A 132 -10.57 2.09 2.43
C LEU A 132 -11.61 3.21 2.31
N ALA A 133 -12.87 2.85 2.04
CA ALA A 133 -14.00 3.78 2.12
C ALA A 133 -15.27 3.09 2.65
N ALA A 134 -15.83 3.62 3.72
CA ALA A 134 -17.11 3.22 4.28
C ALA A 134 -18.14 4.33 4.00
N PHE A 135 -19.24 4.03 3.31
CA PHE A 135 -20.24 5.04 2.93
C PHE A 135 -21.65 4.46 2.74
N PRO A 136 -22.71 5.22 3.08
CA PRO A 136 -24.08 4.80 2.86
C PRO A 136 -24.49 4.97 1.39
N ILE A 137 -25.38 4.11 0.90
CA ILE A 137 -25.98 4.22 -0.42
C ILE A 137 -27.26 5.05 -0.33
N ARG A 138 -27.22 6.26 -0.88
CA ARG A 138 -28.35 7.18 -1.04
C ARG A 138 -28.31 7.79 -2.44
N GLU A 139 -29.42 8.19 -3.03
CA GLU A 139 -29.34 8.96 -4.28
C GLU A 139 -28.51 10.25 -4.05
N PRO A 140 -27.52 10.60 -4.90
CA PRO A 140 -27.13 10.02 -6.20
C PRO A 140 -25.88 9.09 -6.17
N THR A 141 -25.53 8.50 -5.03
CA THR A 141 -24.28 7.76 -4.74
C THR A 141 -23.87 6.78 -5.85
N VAL A 142 -24.77 5.92 -6.29
CA VAL A 142 -24.42 4.88 -7.29
C VAL A 142 -24.01 5.51 -8.63
N GLY A 143 -24.66 6.59 -9.04
CA GLY A 143 -24.29 7.31 -10.26
C GLY A 143 -22.93 7.99 -10.16
N VAL A 144 -22.58 8.50 -8.97
CA VAL A 144 -21.25 9.06 -8.71
C VAL A 144 -20.18 7.97 -8.74
N VAL A 145 -20.44 6.81 -8.11
CA VAL A 145 -19.50 5.68 -8.12
C VAL A 145 -19.24 5.20 -9.55
N GLU A 146 -20.27 5.10 -10.39
CA GLU A 146 -20.19 4.50 -11.72
C GLU A 146 -19.20 5.19 -12.67
N VAL A 147 -18.99 6.49 -12.50
CA VAL A 147 -18.06 7.29 -13.32
C VAL A 147 -16.62 7.32 -12.79
N VAL A 148 -16.35 6.74 -11.61
CA VAL A 148 -15.00 6.71 -11.03
C VAL A 148 -14.13 5.70 -11.76
N PHE A 149 -13.02 6.14 -12.36
CA PHE A 149 -12.14 5.28 -13.17
C PHE A 149 -11.20 4.40 -12.35
N ARG A 150 -10.62 4.95 -11.27
CA ARG A 150 -9.72 4.26 -10.32
C ARG A 150 -10.23 4.43 -8.90
N ASP A 151 -10.03 3.40 -8.07
CA ASP A 151 -10.36 3.37 -6.64
C ASP A 151 -9.81 4.56 -5.87
N ASN A 152 -8.57 4.98 -6.12
CA ASN A 152 -7.93 6.08 -5.38
C ASN A 152 -8.77 7.38 -5.34
N SER A 153 -9.61 7.63 -6.35
CA SER A 153 -10.45 8.84 -6.45
C SER A 153 -11.84 8.69 -5.83
N LEU A 154 -12.21 7.52 -5.29
CA LEU A 154 -13.56 7.20 -4.84
C LEU A 154 -14.08 8.17 -3.77
N SER A 155 -13.35 8.34 -2.66
CA SER A 155 -13.83 9.14 -1.53
C SER A 155 -13.97 10.61 -1.91
N LYS A 156 -13.02 11.15 -2.69
CA LYS A 156 -13.11 12.52 -3.23
C LYS A 156 -14.34 12.69 -4.12
N ALA A 157 -14.53 11.79 -5.09
CA ALA A 157 -15.66 11.85 -6.00
C ALA A 157 -17.00 11.78 -5.26
N LEU A 158 -17.11 10.91 -4.24
CA LEU A 158 -18.29 10.80 -3.39
C LEU A 158 -18.53 12.07 -2.56
N ALA A 159 -17.49 12.63 -1.95
CA ALA A 159 -17.61 13.86 -1.16
C ALA A 159 -18.13 15.03 -2.02
N GLU A 160 -17.57 15.20 -3.22
CA GLU A 160 -17.94 16.26 -4.16
C GLU A 160 -19.31 16.01 -4.81
N GLY A 161 -19.67 14.75 -5.08
CA GLY A 161 -20.90 14.39 -5.82
C GLY A 161 -22.14 14.11 -4.97
N THR A 162 -22.03 13.92 -3.65
CA THR A 162 -23.16 13.45 -2.81
C THR A 162 -23.36 14.23 -1.50
N ALA A 163 -22.61 15.33 -1.32
CA ALA A 163 -22.55 16.11 -0.07
C ALA A 163 -22.22 15.26 1.18
N MET A 164 -21.61 14.09 1.00
CA MET A 164 -21.09 13.28 2.12
C MET A 164 -19.86 13.95 2.70
N ALA A 165 -19.87 14.21 4.00
CA ALA A 165 -18.66 14.57 4.73
C ALA A 165 -17.93 13.27 5.09
N PHE A 166 -16.73 13.09 4.54
CA PHE A 166 -15.85 11.98 4.89
C PHE A 166 -14.99 12.35 6.10
N GLU A 167 -15.04 11.51 7.12
CA GLU A 167 -14.04 11.51 8.18
C GLU A 167 -12.81 10.72 7.72
N SER A 168 -11.62 11.33 7.80
CA SER A 168 -10.37 10.62 7.51
C SER A 168 -9.84 9.97 8.78
N LEU A 169 -9.54 8.67 8.71
CA LEU A 169 -8.91 7.95 9.80
C LEU A 169 -7.55 8.57 10.16
N PRO A 170 -7.13 8.48 11.44
CA PRO A 170 -5.76 8.81 11.81
C PRO A 170 -4.80 7.98 10.97
N ARG A 171 -3.76 8.63 10.42
CA ARG A 171 -2.74 7.93 9.64
C ARG A 171 -1.77 7.24 10.59
N THR A 172 -1.97 5.96 10.77
CA THR A 172 -1.20 5.02 11.58
C THR A 172 -0.64 3.94 10.66
N PRO A 173 0.34 3.11 11.09
CA PRO A 173 0.76 1.99 10.26
C PRO A 173 -0.38 1.05 9.88
N ALA A 174 -1.36 0.85 10.78
CA ALA A 174 -2.54 0.03 10.50
C ALA A 174 -3.39 0.53 9.32
N THR A 175 -3.46 1.85 9.13
CA THR A 175 -4.30 2.50 8.10
C THR A 175 -3.52 2.96 6.87
N GLN A 176 -2.19 2.86 6.90
CA GLN A 176 -1.28 3.29 5.82
C GLN A 176 -0.48 2.15 5.20
N MET A 177 -0.42 0.99 5.86
CA MET A 177 0.23 -0.19 5.30
C MET A 177 -0.66 -0.79 4.21
N ASP A 178 -0.09 -1.03 3.03
CA ASP A 178 -0.73 -1.72 1.91
C ASP A 178 0.27 -2.71 1.31
N ILE A 179 -0.23 -3.75 0.64
CA ILE A 179 0.61 -4.71 -0.08
C ILE A 179 0.69 -4.29 -1.55
N ASP A 180 1.62 -3.41 -1.91
CA ASP A 180 1.81 -2.93 -3.28
C ASP A 180 2.95 -3.59 -4.03
N GLY A 181 3.96 -4.05 -3.30
CA GLY A 181 5.10 -4.71 -3.88
C GLY A 181 5.85 -5.60 -2.89
N PRO A 182 6.98 -6.18 -3.33
CA PRO A 182 7.77 -7.08 -2.51
C PRO A 182 8.33 -6.45 -1.25
N THR A 183 8.59 -5.15 -1.26
CA THR A 183 9.04 -4.42 -0.07
C THR A 183 8.02 -4.52 1.06
N ASP A 184 6.72 -4.41 0.75
CA ASP A 184 5.65 -4.50 1.75
C ASP A 184 5.58 -5.90 2.38
N ILE A 185 5.73 -6.93 1.53
CA ILE A 185 5.83 -8.33 1.93
C ILE A 185 7.02 -8.55 2.86
N ALA A 186 8.18 -7.98 2.52
CA ALA A 186 9.38 -8.08 3.34
C ALA A 186 9.19 -7.41 4.72
N VAL A 187 8.58 -6.23 4.77
CA VAL A 187 8.27 -5.54 6.03
C VAL A 187 7.27 -6.33 6.87
N LEU A 188 6.20 -6.86 6.28
CA LEU A 188 5.19 -7.67 6.99
C LEU A 188 5.75 -9.02 7.48
N ALA A 189 6.64 -9.65 6.70
CA ALA A 189 7.31 -10.88 7.09
C ALA A 189 8.31 -10.63 8.23
N LEU A 190 8.99 -9.48 8.20
CA LEU A 190 9.94 -9.08 9.23
C LEU A 190 9.25 -8.75 10.55
N SER A 191 8.18 -7.97 10.50
CA SER A 191 7.45 -7.53 11.71
C SER A 191 6.63 -8.64 12.35
N GLY A 192 6.30 -9.69 11.60
CA GLY A 192 5.40 -10.76 12.06
C GLY A 192 3.95 -10.30 12.25
N LEU A 193 3.60 -9.09 11.80
CA LEU A 193 2.26 -8.53 11.93
C LEU A 193 1.37 -8.87 10.72
N GLY A 194 0.08 -9.01 10.99
CA GLY A 194 -0.92 -9.40 10.00
C GLY A 194 -1.69 -10.63 10.42
N GLY A 195 -2.72 -10.97 9.67
CA GLY A 195 -3.55 -12.11 9.99
C GLY A 195 -2.86 -13.47 9.75
N ARG A 196 -3.54 -14.53 10.20
CA ARG A 196 -2.98 -15.89 10.21
C ARG A 196 -2.66 -16.38 8.80
N ARG A 197 -3.51 -16.08 7.82
CA ARG A 197 -3.35 -16.57 6.43
C ARG A 197 -2.18 -15.86 5.77
N LEU A 198 -2.09 -14.55 5.95
CA LEU A 198 -0.97 -13.74 5.47
C LEU A 198 0.33 -14.25 6.06
N GLN A 199 0.43 -14.38 7.38
CA GLN A 199 1.65 -14.88 8.02
C GLN A 199 2.03 -16.29 7.57
N ALA A 200 1.07 -17.20 7.42
CA ALA A 200 1.33 -18.53 6.87
C ALA A 200 1.82 -18.47 5.41
N TYR A 201 1.26 -17.57 4.59
CA TYR A 201 1.72 -17.37 3.22
C TYR A 201 3.15 -16.81 3.18
N LEU A 202 3.46 -15.80 3.99
CA LEU A 202 4.78 -15.16 4.06
C LEU A 202 5.88 -16.17 4.44
N GLN A 203 5.58 -17.16 5.28
CA GLN A 203 6.52 -18.25 5.61
C GLN A 203 6.87 -19.16 4.42
N THR A 204 6.07 -19.16 3.35
CA THR A 204 6.35 -19.93 2.12
C THR A 204 7.19 -19.16 1.11
N VAL A 205 7.33 -17.85 1.30
CA VAL A 205 8.05 -16.98 0.37
C VAL A 205 9.50 -16.83 0.84
N THR A 206 10.44 -17.12 -0.05
CA THR A 206 11.86 -16.89 0.23
C THR A 206 12.20 -15.41 0.01
N LEU A 207 12.51 -14.69 1.09
CA LEU A 207 12.85 -13.27 1.06
C LEU A 207 14.25 -13.03 1.64
N ASP A 208 15.06 -12.21 0.96
CA ASP A 208 16.30 -11.69 1.54
C ASP A 208 16.00 -10.48 2.43
N LEU A 209 16.00 -10.72 3.75
CA LEU A 209 15.74 -9.69 4.75
C LEU A 209 17.02 -9.06 5.32
N ALA A 210 18.22 -9.43 4.84
CA ALA A 210 19.49 -9.00 5.43
C ALA A 210 19.65 -7.47 5.43
N ARG A 211 19.23 -6.80 4.35
CA ARG A 211 19.27 -5.33 4.26
C ARG A 211 18.32 -4.65 5.24
N TYR A 212 17.13 -5.21 5.44
CA TYR A 212 16.17 -4.70 6.41
C TYR A 212 16.71 -4.86 7.84
N ARG A 213 17.27 -6.03 8.16
CA ARG A 213 17.90 -6.30 9.47
C ARG A 213 19.06 -5.35 9.79
N ARG A 214 19.85 -4.96 8.78
CA ARG A 214 20.90 -3.93 8.94
C ARG A 214 20.35 -2.52 9.14
N LEU A 215 19.15 -2.24 8.62
CA LEU A 215 18.51 -0.93 8.73
C LEU A 215 17.86 -0.72 10.11
N LEU A 216 17.24 -1.76 10.70
CA LEU A 216 16.44 -1.62 11.93
C LEU A 216 17.17 -0.89 13.08
N PRO A 217 18.43 -1.24 13.45
CA PRO A 217 19.09 -0.59 14.57
C PRO A 217 19.24 0.93 14.37
N LEU A 218 19.40 1.37 13.11
CA LEU A 218 19.61 2.77 12.77
C LEU A 218 18.42 3.63 13.15
N PHE A 219 17.17 3.15 13.01
CA PHE A 219 15.98 3.93 13.41
C PHE A 219 16.00 4.36 14.89
N THR A 220 16.70 3.59 15.72
CA THR A 220 16.73 3.78 17.17
C THR A 220 18.06 4.34 17.69
N ASP A 221 18.99 4.67 16.79
CA ASP A 221 20.31 5.23 17.11
C ASP A 221 20.34 6.75 16.86
N THR A 222 20.56 7.52 17.94
CA THR A 222 20.63 8.99 17.89
C THR A 222 21.82 9.55 17.10
N SER A 223 22.85 8.74 16.87
CA SER A 223 24.04 9.14 16.11
C SER A 223 23.89 8.88 14.60
N ALA A 224 23.03 7.92 14.23
CA ALA A 224 22.79 7.53 12.86
C ALA A 224 22.06 8.62 12.05
N GLN A 225 22.20 8.53 10.73
CA GLN A 225 21.47 9.34 9.77
C GLN A 225 20.98 8.47 8.61
N ILE A 226 19.68 8.45 8.34
CA ILE A 226 19.11 7.71 7.20
C ILE A 226 18.70 8.66 6.08
N VAL A 227 18.91 8.26 4.84
CA VAL A 227 18.41 8.96 3.65
C VAL A 227 17.05 8.39 3.25
N VAL A 228 16.05 9.24 3.08
CA VAL A 228 14.74 8.87 2.56
C VAL A 228 14.48 9.71 1.32
N ALA A 229 14.35 9.05 0.16
CA ALA A 229 14.26 9.71 -1.14
C ALA A 229 13.09 9.17 -1.96
N GLY A 230 12.14 10.03 -2.32
CA GLY A 230 10.99 9.61 -3.11
C GLY A 230 9.71 10.40 -2.86
N ARG A 231 8.57 9.75 -3.14
CA ARG A 231 7.22 10.32 -2.94
C ARG A 231 6.82 10.30 -1.47
N VAL A 232 7.53 11.06 -0.63
CA VAL A 232 7.25 11.15 0.80
C VAL A 232 6.18 12.20 1.07
N GLY A 233 5.10 11.80 1.75
CA GLY A 233 4.04 12.74 2.17
C GLY A 233 4.39 13.48 3.45
N SER A 234 3.74 14.62 3.68
CA SER A 234 3.89 15.40 4.91
C SER A 234 3.61 14.57 6.18
N HIS A 235 2.67 13.62 6.10
CA HIS A 235 2.38 12.72 7.21
C HIS A 235 3.56 11.79 7.53
N ALA A 236 4.13 11.12 6.52
CA ALA A 236 5.28 10.24 6.72
C ALA A 236 6.49 11.02 7.29
N TRP A 237 6.70 12.25 6.83
CA TRP A 237 7.72 13.12 7.43
C TRP A 237 7.40 13.43 8.91
N GLN A 238 6.18 13.90 9.22
CA GLN A 238 5.79 14.19 10.60
C GLN A 238 5.92 12.98 11.53
N TYR A 239 5.67 11.77 11.01
CA TYR A 239 5.90 10.52 11.73
C TYR A 239 7.40 10.34 12.00
N LEU A 240 8.26 10.39 10.98
CA LEU A 240 9.69 10.19 11.13
C LEU A 240 10.35 11.13 12.15
N GLU A 241 9.98 12.42 12.12
CA GLU A 241 10.50 13.43 13.05
C GLU A 241 10.12 13.14 14.51
N ARG A 242 8.98 12.48 14.74
CA ARG A 242 8.49 12.18 16.09
C ARG A 242 8.97 10.82 16.59
N GLU A 243 8.97 9.83 15.70
CA GLU A 243 9.01 8.42 16.07
C GLU A 243 10.37 7.77 15.79
N THR A 244 11.29 8.42 15.05
CA THR A 244 12.68 7.91 14.89
C THR A 244 13.63 8.60 15.87
N ALA A 245 14.66 7.89 16.32
CA ALA A 245 15.76 8.48 17.09
C ALA A 245 16.87 9.04 16.17
N CYS A 246 17.08 8.43 15.00
CA CYS A 246 18.09 8.88 14.06
C CYS A 246 17.72 10.19 13.37
N ARG A 247 18.73 10.83 12.79
CA ARG A 247 18.51 11.96 11.88
C ARG A 247 17.96 11.43 10.56
N VAL A 248 17.01 12.15 9.97
CA VAL A 248 16.49 11.84 8.64
C VAL A 248 16.95 12.91 7.65
N ARG A 249 17.59 12.49 6.56
CA ARG A 249 17.84 13.32 5.39
C ARG A 249 16.77 13.03 4.36
N LEU A 250 15.87 13.98 4.14
CA LEU A 250 14.69 13.80 3.32
C LEU A 250 14.84 14.47 1.94
N PHE A 251 14.62 13.70 0.87
CA PHE A 251 14.42 14.18 -0.49
C PHE A 251 12.98 13.84 -0.90
N ALA A 252 12.05 14.77 -0.64
CA ALA A 252 10.64 14.60 -1.00
C ALA A 252 10.40 15.16 -2.41
N GLU A 253 10.17 14.26 -3.38
CA GLU A 253 10.06 14.61 -4.80
C GLU A 253 8.81 13.96 -5.41
N GLU A 254 8.21 14.63 -6.40
CA GLU A 254 7.14 14.06 -7.24
C GLU A 254 5.93 13.52 -6.47
N ARG A 255 5.58 14.12 -5.32
CA ARG A 255 4.31 13.81 -4.66
C ARG A 255 3.13 14.16 -5.58
N GLY A 256 2.25 13.20 -5.81
CA GLY A 256 1.11 13.35 -6.73
C GLY A 256 1.39 12.89 -8.16
N MET A 257 2.61 12.44 -8.47
CA MET A 257 3.04 12.02 -9.81
C MET A 257 2.06 11.08 -10.54
N GLU A 258 1.54 10.06 -9.85
CA GLU A 258 0.58 9.11 -10.44
C GLU A 258 -0.80 9.75 -10.62
N ALA A 259 -1.27 10.49 -9.62
CA ALA A 259 -2.60 11.09 -9.61
C ALA A 259 -2.75 12.19 -10.67
N GLU A 260 -1.66 12.89 -10.98
CA GLU A 260 -1.60 13.94 -12.00
C GLU A 260 -1.15 13.41 -13.38
N GLY A 261 -0.84 12.11 -13.50
CA GLY A 261 -0.41 11.51 -14.77
C GLY A 261 0.99 11.94 -15.24
N ARG A 262 1.79 12.57 -14.37
CA ARG A 262 3.12 13.14 -14.72
C ARG A 262 4.13 12.11 -15.21
N ALA A 263 4.03 10.88 -14.72
CA ALA A 263 4.84 9.77 -15.22
C ALA A 263 4.44 9.37 -16.65
N GLU A 264 3.13 9.31 -16.94
CA GLU A 264 2.59 8.95 -18.26
C GLU A 264 2.88 10.05 -19.30
N THR A 265 2.89 11.33 -18.89
CA THR A 265 3.19 12.49 -19.75
C THR A 265 4.69 12.80 -19.90
N GLY A 266 5.57 12.11 -19.15
CA GLY A 266 7.01 12.36 -19.17
C GLY A 266 7.43 13.69 -18.52
N GLU A 267 6.60 14.22 -17.62
CA GLU A 267 6.79 15.51 -16.96
C GLU A 267 7.44 15.41 -15.57
N ALA A 268 7.58 14.19 -15.03
CA ALA A 268 8.23 13.95 -13.75
C ALA A 268 9.69 14.43 -13.76
N ARG A 269 10.09 15.25 -12.78
CA ARG A 269 11.44 15.79 -12.63
C ARG A 269 11.90 15.68 -11.18
N ALA A 270 13.03 15.02 -10.98
CA ALA A 270 13.66 14.86 -9.67
C ALA A 270 15.12 15.34 -9.75
N LEU A 271 15.55 16.14 -8.76
CA LEU A 271 16.93 16.55 -8.60
C LEU A 271 17.86 15.35 -8.45
N LEU A 272 17.42 14.31 -7.71
CA LEU A 272 18.17 13.06 -7.62
C LEU A 272 18.25 12.33 -8.96
N GLY A 273 17.22 12.46 -9.80
CA GLY A 273 17.23 11.96 -11.18
C GLY A 273 18.29 12.68 -12.03
N PHE A 274 18.30 14.01 -12.02
CA PHE A 274 19.32 14.79 -12.74
C PHE A 274 20.74 14.45 -12.28
N PHE A 275 20.95 14.33 -10.97
CA PHE A 275 22.25 13.95 -10.43
C PHE A 275 22.66 12.53 -10.86
N LEU A 276 21.73 11.57 -10.77
CA LEU A 276 21.94 10.19 -11.20
C LEU A 276 22.32 10.11 -12.69
N HIS A 277 21.65 10.89 -13.54
CA HIS A 277 21.97 10.98 -14.96
C HIS A 277 23.43 11.41 -15.20
N GLU A 278 23.90 12.43 -14.47
CA GLU A 278 25.24 12.98 -14.61
C GLU A 278 26.35 12.04 -14.10
N VAL A 279 26.11 11.34 -12.98
CA VAL A 279 27.18 10.58 -12.31
C VAL A 279 27.10 9.06 -12.50
N GLY A 280 25.94 8.56 -12.92
CA GLY A 280 25.63 7.14 -13.04
C GLY A 280 25.42 6.43 -11.69
N PRO A 281 24.84 5.21 -11.69
CA PRO A 281 24.39 4.54 -10.46
C PRO A 281 25.48 4.29 -9.41
N LYS A 282 26.68 3.92 -9.83
CA LYS A 282 27.79 3.62 -8.89
C LYS A 282 28.19 4.84 -8.06
N ARG A 283 28.38 5.99 -8.73
CA ARG A 283 28.76 7.23 -8.05
C ARG A 283 27.59 7.83 -7.28
N PHE A 284 26.36 7.62 -7.75
CA PHE A 284 25.15 8.00 -7.02
C PHE A 284 25.09 7.34 -5.64
N PHE A 285 25.25 6.01 -5.55
CA PHE A 285 25.25 5.31 -4.26
C PHE A 285 26.50 5.55 -3.41
N ALA A 286 27.65 5.84 -4.03
CA ALA A 286 28.81 6.34 -3.30
C ALA A 286 28.51 7.67 -2.60
N ALA A 287 27.86 8.61 -3.30
CA ALA A 287 27.41 9.87 -2.69
C ALA A 287 26.37 9.64 -1.59
N MET A 288 25.42 8.71 -1.77
CA MET A 288 24.45 8.37 -0.72
C MET A 288 25.12 7.86 0.57
N THR A 289 26.23 7.13 0.44
CA THR A 289 27.04 6.66 1.58
C THR A 289 27.68 7.81 2.36
N GLU A 290 27.97 8.94 1.72
CA GLU A 290 28.46 10.15 2.40
C GLU A 290 27.32 10.92 3.11
N LEU A 291 26.07 10.67 2.73
CA LEU A 291 24.90 11.41 3.21
C LEU A 291 24.20 10.75 4.41
N GLY A 292 24.41 9.45 4.62
CA GLY A 292 23.82 8.69 5.71
C GLY A 292 24.30 7.24 5.78
N ASP A 293 23.93 6.58 6.87
CA ASP A 293 24.24 5.20 7.22
C ASP A 293 23.32 4.18 6.52
N ALA A 294 22.24 4.64 5.89
CA ALA A 294 21.32 3.86 5.07
C ALA A 294 20.54 4.73 4.07
N ALA A 295 19.93 4.10 3.07
CA ALA A 295 19.05 4.79 2.13
C ALA A 295 17.76 3.99 1.83
N LEU A 296 16.62 4.68 1.81
CA LEU A 296 15.35 4.19 1.28
C LEU A 296 15.00 5.01 0.04
N VAL A 297 14.82 4.36 -1.11
CA VAL A 297 14.68 5.02 -2.40
C VAL A 297 13.42 4.54 -3.13
N ASP A 298 12.53 5.47 -3.46
CA ASP A 298 11.38 5.23 -4.33
C ASP A 298 11.85 5.25 -5.78
N THR A 299 12.21 4.08 -6.30
CA THR A 299 12.77 3.93 -7.64
C THR A 299 11.81 4.41 -8.74
N ARG A 300 10.50 4.50 -8.46
CA ARG A 300 9.51 4.93 -9.46
C ARG A 300 9.67 6.39 -9.85
N VAL A 301 10.14 7.24 -8.93
CA VAL A 301 10.44 8.65 -9.23
C VAL A 301 11.59 8.75 -10.22
N LEU A 302 12.64 7.96 -10.01
CA LEU A 302 13.82 7.97 -10.88
C LEU A 302 13.50 7.37 -12.26
N LEU A 303 12.74 6.28 -12.32
CA LEU A 303 12.26 5.71 -13.58
C LEU A 303 11.40 6.72 -14.36
N ALA A 304 10.49 7.42 -13.70
CA ALA A 304 9.65 8.42 -14.33
C ALA A 304 10.45 9.62 -14.83
N HIS A 305 11.48 10.05 -14.07
CA HIS A 305 12.40 11.10 -14.49
C HIS A 305 13.14 10.75 -15.79
N GLU A 306 13.65 9.52 -15.89
CA GLU A 306 14.37 9.02 -17.07
C GLU A 306 13.43 8.67 -18.24
N GLY A 307 12.11 8.73 -18.04
CA GLY A 307 11.13 8.32 -19.05
C GLY A 307 11.12 6.81 -19.32
N ILE A 308 11.51 6.00 -18.33
CA ILE A 308 11.65 4.55 -18.46
C ILE A 308 10.38 3.84 -17.98
N ALA A 309 9.72 3.18 -18.91
CA ALA A 309 8.54 2.34 -18.64
C ALA A 309 8.95 0.90 -18.31
N ALA A 310 9.58 0.70 -17.14
CA ALA A 310 9.94 -0.64 -16.66
C ALA A 310 8.68 -1.48 -16.36
N SER A 311 8.72 -2.77 -16.68
CA SER A 311 7.62 -3.70 -16.39
C SER A 311 7.37 -3.79 -14.88
N ARG A 312 6.16 -4.18 -14.48
CA ARG A 312 5.85 -4.37 -13.05
C ARG A 312 6.73 -5.45 -12.43
N GLU A 313 6.98 -6.55 -13.15
CA GLU A 313 7.91 -7.59 -12.72
C GLU A 313 9.33 -7.06 -12.54
N ASP A 314 9.88 -6.31 -13.50
CA ASP A 314 11.23 -5.71 -13.38
C ASP A 314 11.34 -4.77 -12.17
N ARG A 315 10.29 -3.97 -11.92
CA ARG A 315 10.22 -3.10 -10.74
C ARG A 315 10.20 -3.92 -9.44
N PHE A 316 9.47 -5.03 -9.40
CA PHE A 316 9.43 -5.92 -8.23
C PHE A 316 10.73 -6.69 -8.02
N LEU A 317 11.40 -7.11 -9.09
CA LEU A 317 12.74 -7.69 -9.03
C LEU A 317 13.76 -6.65 -8.52
N SER A 318 13.62 -5.37 -8.89
CA SER A 318 14.42 -4.27 -8.35
C SER A 318 14.22 -4.10 -6.84
N ASP A 319 12.98 -4.11 -6.36
CA ASP A 319 12.64 -3.97 -4.94
C ASP A 319 13.26 -5.07 -4.06
N THR A 320 13.43 -6.27 -4.63
CA THR A 320 14.07 -7.42 -3.94
C THR A 320 15.59 -7.49 -4.16
N GLY A 321 16.16 -6.64 -5.00
CA GLY A 321 17.57 -6.68 -5.37
C GLY A 321 17.96 -7.83 -6.31
N ARG A 322 17.00 -8.51 -6.95
CA ARG A 322 17.21 -9.61 -7.92
C ARG A 322 17.63 -9.07 -9.29
N TRP A 323 18.68 -8.26 -9.31
CA TRP A 323 19.09 -7.49 -10.49
C TRP A 323 19.42 -8.36 -11.72
N ARG A 324 19.94 -9.57 -11.52
CA ARG A 324 20.31 -10.48 -12.63
C ARG A 324 19.11 -10.90 -13.50
N GLU A 325 17.91 -10.77 -12.98
CA GLU A 325 16.66 -11.21 -13.61
C GLU A 325 15.87 -10.05 -14.22
N ILE A 326 16.24 -8.81 -13.89
CA ILE A 326 15.62 -7.60 -14.45
C ILE A 326 15.95 -7.53 -15.93
N SER A 327 14.95 -7.35 -16.79
CA SER A 327 15.13 -7.23 -18.24
C SER A 327 15.59 -5.83 -18.65
N GLU A 328 15.01 -4.80 -18.05
CA GLU A 328 15.34 -3.40 -18.34
C GLU A 328 16.79 -3.01 -17.94
N PRO A 329 17.68 -2.64 -18.89
CA PRO A 329 19.10 -2.42 -18.61
C PRO A 329 19.40 -1.33 -17.59
N TRP A 330 18.73 -0.17 -17.66
CA TRP A 330 18.99 0.92 -16.72
C TRP A 330 18.63 0.50 -15.30
N LEU A 331 17.47 -0.13 -15.13
CA LEU A 331 16.98 -0.58 -13.83
C LEU A 331 17.86 -1.72 -13.28
N ARG A 332 18.36 -2.60 -14.16
CA ARG A 332 19.33 -3.64 -13.81
C ARG A 332 20.60 -3.03 -13.24
N GLU A 333 21.20 -2.06 -13.92
CA GLU A 333 22.43 -1.39 -13.49
C GLU A 333 22.22 -0.60 -12.19
N PHE A 334 21.09 0.11 -12.09
CA PHE A 334 20.72 0.84 -10.88
C PHE A 334 20.56 -0.09 -9.66
N THR A 335 19.81 -1.18 -9.84
CA THR A 335 19.59 -2.18 -8.78
C THR A 335 20.89 -2.83 -8.37
N HIS A 336 21.74 -3.22 -9.32
CA HIS A 336 23.05 -3.80 -9.02
C HIS A 336 23.92 -2.85 -8.19
N ALA A 337 23.98 -1.57 -8.56
CA ALA A 337 24.73 -0.57 -7.79
C ALA A 337 24.15 -0.37 -6.37
N ALA A 338 22.83 -0.41 -6.21
CA ALA A 338 22.18 -0.36 -4.90
C ALA A 338 22.55 -1.57 -4.03
N THR A 339 22.59 -2.77 -4.62
CA THR A 339 22.93 -4.00 -3.87
C THR A 339 24.39 -4.08 -3.45
N GLU A 340 25.29 -3.43 -4.20
CA GLU A 340 26.73 -3.37 -3.92
C GLU A 340 27.11 -2.19 -3.02
N ALA A 341 26.15 -1.35 -2.62
CA ALA A 341 26.41 -0.20 -1.77
C ALA A 341 26.93 -0.64 -0.37
N PRO A 342 27.89 0.10 0.24
CA PRO A 342 28.40 -0.21 1.58
C PRO A 342 27.33 -0.12 2.68
N ILE A 343 26.36 0.78 2.50
CA ILE A 343 25.21 0.99 3.40
C ILE A 343 24.02 0.13 2.95
N PRO A 344 23.09 -0.28 3.85
CA PRO A 344 21.85 -0.90 3.43
C PRO A 344 21.02 0.08 2.60
N VAL A 345 20.67 -0.33 1.38
CA VAL A 345 19.77 0.41 0.48
C VAL A 345 18.50 -0.41 0.28
N LEU A 346 17.36 0.17 0.60
CA LEU A 346 16.04 -0.39 0.28
C LEU A 346 15.45 0.34 -0.92
N LEU A 347 15.12 -0.42 -1.96
CA LEU A 347 14.40 0.06 -3.14
C LEU A 347 12.93 -0.27 -3.00
N GLY A 348 12.06 0.60 -3.52
CA GLY A 348 10.62 0.40 -3.42
C GLY A 348 9.78 1.36 -4.26
N GLY A 349 8.48 1.34 -3.98
CA GLY A 349 7.51 2.29 -4.50
C GLY A 349 7.01 3.26 -3.44
N HIS A 350 5.79 3.80 -3.63
CA HIS A 350 5.18 4.72 -2.69
C HIS A 350 4.89 4.08 -1.33
N SER A 351 4.49 2.81 -1.30
CA SER A 351 4.19 2.06 -0.08
C SER A 351 5.38 2.00 0.90
N LEU A 352 6.61 1.87 0.37
CA LEU A 352 7.85 2.01 1.14
C LEU A 352 7.97 3.40 1.78
N MET A 353 7.49 4.45 1.11
CA MET A 353 7.55 5.85 1.59
C MET A 353 6.37 6.26 2.47
N SER A 354 5.46 5.32 2.77
CA SER A 354 4.28 5.51 3.61
C SER A 354 4.27 4.46 4.74
N GLY A 355 3.29 3.54 4.73
CA GLY A 355 3.10 2.55 5.79
C GLY A 355 4.29 1.62 5.98
N GLY A 356 5.01 1.25 4.92
CA GLY A 356 6.17 0.37 5.01
C GLY A 356 7.30 0.95 5.87
N LEU A 357 7.62 2.24 5.67
CA LEU A 357 8.62 2.93 6.48
C LEU A 357 8.17 3.12 7.93
N MET A 358 6.89 3.46 8.15
CA MET A 358 6.37 3.63 9.51
C MET A 358 6.42 2.31 10.28
N LEU A 359 6.00 1.20 9.65
CA LEU A 359 6.03 -0.12 10.25
C LEU A 359 7.46 -0.62 10.51
N LEU A 360 8.42 -0.33 9.63
CA LEU A 360 9.83 -0.63 9.89
C LEU A 360 10.34 0.07 11.15
N ASN A 361 9.98 1.33 11.36
CA ASN A 361 10.37 2.07 12.56
C ASN A 361 9.70 1.49 13.83
N GLU A 362 8.40 1.23 13.81
CA GLU A 362 7.72 0.60 14.96
C GLU A 362 8.34 -0.74 15.31
N HIS A 363 8.65 -1.55 14.30
CA HIS A 363 9.28 -2.83 14.50
C HIS A 363 10.70 -2.69 15.07
N ALA A 364 11.49 -1.71 14.62
CA ALA A 364 12.81 -1.44 15.18
C ALA A 364 12.75 -1.10 16.68
N TRP A 365 11.81 -0.25 17.10
CA TRP A 365 11.59 0.02 18.52
C TRP A 365 11.15 -1.21 19.30
N SER A 366 10.25 -2.02 18.74
CA SER A 366 9.83 -3.27 19.37
C SER A 366 11.00 -4.24 19.56
N GLU A 367 11.92 -4.35 18.60
CA GLU A 367 13.10 -5.21 18.73
C GLU A 367 14.09 -4.67 19.77
N LYS A 368 14.30 -3.35 19.81
CA LYS A 368 15.14 -2.70 20.81
C LYS A 368 14.61 -2.89 22.22
N ASP A 369 13.31 -2.69 22.43
CA ASP A 369 12.66 -2.88 23.73
C ASP A 369 12.71 -4.35 24.19
N ALA A 370 12.73 -5.29 23.24
CA ALA A 370 12.95 -6.71 23.49
C ALA A 370 14.44 -7.09 23.68
N GLY A 371 15.38 -6.16 23.48
CA GLY A 371 16.83 -6.40 23.58
C GLY A 371 17.40 -7.23 22.43
N LEU A 372 16.76 -7.23 21.26
CA LEU A 372 17.18 -7.97 20.07
C LEU A 372 18.14 -7.19 19.16
N ILE A 373 18.13 -5.85 19.26
CA ILE A 373 19.03 -4.95 18.52
C ILE A 373 19.61 -3.84 19.41
#